data_AF-A0A5C1WJP3-F1
#
_entry.id   AF-A0A5C1WJP3-F1
#
_cell.length_a   1.000
_cell.length_b   1.000
_cell.length_c   1.000
_cell.angle_alpha   90.00
_cell.angle_beta   90.00
_cell.angle_gamma   90.00
#
_symmetry.space_group_name_H-M   'P 1'
#
loop_
_entity.id
_entity.type
_entity.pdbx_description
1 polymer ?
#
loop_
_entity_poly.entity_id
_entity_poly.type
_entity_poly.pdbx_seq_one_letter_code
_entity_poly.pdbx_strand_id
1 'polypeptide(L)'
;MPHTPHSWAGIGLATVAAGPAFLLGLVLSAFLGRPADTVSLGVPSLSWGFVAYLAVLAMMVLIAACVIGIIIAFPVVMIAATLLIWLGQTNRGVRLPVFWALAGALLAALPVALVKVDQGSLVAAFALTGAVTASICRCFVRWQPEDVRDEKGSGPSAG
;
A
#
# COMPACT_ATOMS: atom_id res chain seq x y z
N MET A 1 13.81 -18.64 -10.68
CA MET A 1 14.05 -18.19 -9.28
C MET A 1 12.97 -18.81 -8.42
N PRO A 2 13.29 -19.63 -7.40
CA PRO A 2 12.26 -20.23 -6.56
C PRO A 2 11.56 -19.11 -5.78
N HIS A 3 10.30 -18.82 -6.13
CA HIS A 3 9.45 -17.92 -5.38
C HIS A 3 9.26 -18.52 -3.99
N THR A 4 9.76 -17.86 -2.95
CA THR A 4 9.56 -18.33 -1.59
C THR A 4 8.07 -18.24 -1.27
N PRO A 5 7.42 -19.31 -0.77
CA PRO A 5 5.97 -19.33 -0.52
C PRO A 5 5.51 -18.19 0.41
N HIS A 6 6.43 -17.60 1.18
CA HIS A 6 6.18 -16.46 2.06
C HIS A 6 5.90 -15.14 1.34
N SER A 7 6.35 -14.94 0.09
CA SER A 7 6.09 -13.69 -0.64
C SER A 7 4.62 -13.52 -1.00
N TRP A 8 3.91 -14.62 -1.29
CA TRP A 8 2.49 -14.60 -1.66
C TRP A 8 1.58 -14.22 -0.48
N ALA A 9 1.92 -14.68 0.72
CA ALA A 9 1.21 -14.28 1.94
C ALA A 9 1.31 -12.77 2.20
N GLY A 10 2.49 -12.18 1.98
CA GLY A 10 2.71 -10.74 2.09
C GLY A 10 1.88 -9.94 1.08
N ILE A 11 1.81 -10.39 -0.18
CA ILE A 11 0.99 -9.76 -1.22
C ILE A 11 -0.50 -9.83 -0.85
N GLY A 12 -0.98 -10.99 -0.39
CA GLY A 12 -2.37 -11.18 0.04
C GLY A 12 -2.75 -10.24 1.19
N LEU A 13 -1.91 -10.18 2.24
CA LEU A 13 -2.13 -9.29 3.37
C LEU A 13 -2.08 -7.81 2.99
N ALA A 14 -1.11 -7.41 2.16
CA ALA A 14 -1.02 -6.05 1.65
C ALA A 14 -2.28 -5.68 0.85
N THR A 15 -2.78 -6.59 0.04
CA THR A 15 -3.98 -6.38 -0.78
C THR A 15 -5.22 -6.16 0.08
N VAL A 16 -5.40 -6.95 1.15
CA VAL A 16 -6.50 -6.75 2.12
C VAL A 16 -6.35 -5.44 2.88
N ALA A 17 -5.12 -5.07 3.27
CA ALA A 17 -4.85 -3.83 3.99
C ALA A 17 -5.00 -2.57 3.13
N ALA A 18 -5.00 -2.70 1.79
CA ALA A 18 -5.10 -1.57 0.88
C ALA A 18 -6.40 -0.78 1.04
N GLY A 19 -7.53 -1.47 1.23
CA GLY A 19 -8.85 -0.85 1.40
C GLY A 19 -8.93 0.04 2.64
N PRO A 20 -8.66 -0.50 3.86
CA PRO A 20 -8.60 0.31 5.07
C PRO A 20 -7.57 1.46 5.00
N ALA A 21 -6.38 1.21 4.44
CA ALA A 21 -5.37 2.25 4.28
C ALA A 21 -5.83 3.38 3.34
N PHE A 22 -6.55 3.05 2.27
CA PHE A 22 -7.13 4.02 1.35
C PHE A 22 -8.17 4.91 2.02
N LEU A 23 -9.07 4.32 2.80
CA LEU A 23 -10.06 5.08 3.55
C LEU A 23 -9.43 5.98 4.61
N LEU A 24 -8.42 5.47 5.34
CA LEU A 24 -7.66 6.29 6.27
C LEU A 24 -6.99 7.46 5.54
N GLY A 25 -6.41 7.22 4.36
CA GLY A 25 -5.84 8.27 3.52
C GLY A 25 -6.86 9.32 3.08
N LEU A 26 -8.06 8.89 2.66
CA LEU A 26 -9.16 9.79 2.30
C LEU A 26 -9.64 10.63 3.48
N VAL A 27 -9.86 10.00 4.63
CA VAL A 27 -10.29 10.68 5.86
C VAL A 27 -9.23 11.70 6.27
N LEU A 28 -7.97 11.28 6.36
CA LEU A 28 -6.86 12.15 6.72
C LEU A 28 -6.74 13.33 5.75
N SER A 29 -6.90 13.07 4.46
CA SER A 29 -6.84 14.15 3.47
C SER A 29 -8.05 15.08 3.52
N ALA A 30 -9.24 14.59 3.85
CA ALA A 30 -10.41 15.45 4.04
C ALA A 30 -10.20 16.41 5.22
N PHE A 31 -9.64 15.90 6.33
CA PHE A 31 -9.27 16.72 7.50
C PHE A 31 -8.22 17.78 7.18
N LEU A 32 -7.21 17.44 6.36
CA LEU A 32 -6.15 18.37 5.97
C LEU A 32 -6.60 19.42 4.95
N GLY A 33 -7.53 19.07 4.05
CA GLY A 33 -7.96 19.93 2.95
C GLY A 33 -8.88 21.07 3.39
N ARG A 34 -9.86 20.80 4.27
CA ARG A 34 -10.84 21.80 4.76
C ARG A 34 -11.36 21.45 6.15
N PRO A 35 -10.57 21.68 7.22
CA PRO A 35 -10.99 21.34 8.58
C PRO A 35 -12.25 22.12 9.05
N ALA A 36 -12.52 23.28 8.43
CA ALA A 36 -13.65 24.14 8.78
C ALA A 36 -15.00 23.68 8.20
N ASP A 37 -15.00 22.93 7.08
CA ASP A 37 -16.24 22.46 6.43
C ASP A 37 -16.70 21.09 6.96
N THR A 38 -15.86 20.38 7.71
CA THR A 38 -16.10 18.99 8.12
C THR A 38 -17.05 18.81 9.31
N VAL A 39 -17.47 19.87 10.00
CA VAL A 39 -18.40 19.74 11.14
C VAL A 39 -19.45 20.86 11.14
N SER A 40 -20.36 20.78 10.17
CA SER A 40 -21.71 21.29 10.38
C SER A 40 -22.69 20.34 9.70
N LEU A 41 -22.73 19.10 10.23
CA LEU A 41 -23.84 18.19 9.94
C LEU A 41 -25.08 18.84 10.56
N GLY A 42 -25.82 19.60 9.75
CA GLY A 42 -27.19 19.99 10.07
C GLY A 42 -28.03 18.73 10.12
N VAL A 43 -27.92 17.96 11.21
CA VAL A 43 -28.62 16.71 11.38
C VAL A 43 -30.05 17.04 11.80
N PRO A 44 -31.07 16.78 10.96
CA PRO A 44 -32.43 16.67 11.47
C PRO A 44 -32.40 15.53 12.50
N SER A 45 -32.93 15.79 13.70
CA SER A 45 -33.01 14.89 14.86
C SER A 45 -32.52 13.46 14.59
N LEU A 46 -31.31 13.14 15.07
CA LEU A 46 -30.67 11.82 15.00
C LEU A 46 -31.60 10.73 15.55
N SER A 47 -32.45 10.19 14.68
CA SER A 47 -33.21 8.99 15.01
C SER A 47 -32.25 7.80 14.95
N TRP A 48 -32.36 6.88 15.90
CA TRP A 48 -31.55 5.66 15.92
C TRP A 48 -31.64 4.86 14.61
N GLY A 49 -32.79 4.94 13.90
CA GLY A 49 -32.97 4.35 12.58
C GLY A 49 -32.11 4.98 11.49
N PHE A 50 -31.93 6.30 11.50
CA PHE A 50 -31.06 6.99 10.54
C PHE A 50 -29.58 6.66 10.77
N VAL A 51 -29.15 6.56 12.03
CA VAL A 51 -27.77 6.13 12.38
C VAL A 51 -27.50 4.71 11.91
N ALA A 52 -28.44 3.78 12.16
CA ALA A 52 -28.31 2.40 11.72
C ALA A 52 -28.23 2.29 10.19
N TYR A 53 -29.08 3.05 9.46
CA TYR A 53 -29.05 3.10 8.01
C TYR A 53 -27.72 3.64 7.47
N LEU A 54 -27.21 4.74 8.04
CA LEU A 54 -25.90 5.30 7.68
C LEU A 54 -24.76 4.32 7.94
N ALA A 55 -24.80 3.59 9.06
CA ALA A 55 -23.79 2.59 9.38
C ALA A 55 -23.77 1.44 8.36
N VAL A 56 -24.94 0.92 7.98
CA VAL A 56 -25.06 -0.13 6.96
C VAL A 56 -24.60 0.37 5.59
N LEU A 57 -25.00 1.57 5.19
CA LEU A 57 -24.59 2.17 3.93
C LEU A 57 -23.07 2.38 3.89
N ALA A 58 -22.49 2.91 4.97
CA ALA A 58 -21.04 3.09 5.08
C ALA A 58 -20.30 1.76 4.99
N MET A 59 -20.82 0.70 5.62
CA MET A 59 -20.23 -0.64 5.55
C MET A 59 -20.31 -1.24 4.14
N MET A 60 -21.44 -1.08 3.44
CA MET A 60 -21.60 -1.53 2.05
C MET A 60 -20.64 -0.80 1.10
N VAL A 61 -20.52 0.53 1.24
CA VAL A 61 -19.60 1.35 0.45
C VAL A 61 -18.15 0.96 0.75
N LEU A 62 -17.80 0.74 2.01
CA LEU A 62 -16.49 0.23 2.44
C LEU A 62 -16.17 -1.11 1.76
N ILE A 63 -17.10 -2.06 1.74
CA ILE A 63 -16.89 -3.37 1.10
C ILE A 63 -16.69 -3.21 -0.41
N ALA A 64 -17.55 -2.45 -1.09
CA ALA A 64 -17.43 -2.22 -2.53
C ALA A 64 -16.10 -1.53 -2.88
N ALA A 65 -15.70 -0.52 -2.11
CA ALA A 65 -14.42 0.16 -2.26
C ALA A 65 -13.23 -0.78 -2.03
N CYS A 66 -13.30 -1.65 -1.02
CA CYS A 66 -12.29 -2.69 -0.77
C CYS A 66 -12.17 -3.65 -1.96
N VAL A 67 -13.28 -4.16 -2.50
CA VAL A 67 -13.24 -5.14 -3.61
C VAL A 67 -12.65 -4.51 -4.87
N ILE A 68 -13.12 -3.32 -5.26
CA ILE A 68 -12.59 -2.61 -6.43
C ILE A 68 -11.12 -2.23 -6.20
N GLY A 69 -10.80 -1.74 -5.00
CA GLY A 69 -9.44 -1.42 -4.59
C GLY A 69 -8.51 -2.62 -4.70
N ILE A 70 -8.94 -3.80 -4.25
CA ILE A 70 -8.18 -5.06 -4.36
C ILE A 70 -7.88 -5.39 -5.82
N ILE A 71 -8.90 -5.34 -6.70
CA ILE A 71 -8.75 -5.70 -8.12
C ILE A 71 -7.73 -4.80 -8.81
N ILE A 72 -7.77 -3.49 -8.52
CA ILE A 72 -6.87 -2.51 -9.14
C ILE A 72 -5.48 -2.51 -8.49
N ALA A 73 -5.41 -2.60 -7.16
CA ALA A 73 -4.16 -2.52 -6.42
C ALA A 73 -3.31 -3.78 -6.55
N PHE A 74 -3.93 -4.96 -6.65
CA PHE A 74 -3.21 -6.24 -6.72
C PHE A 74 -2.12 -6.28 -7.82
N PRO A 75 -2.41 -6.00 -9.11
CA PRO A 75 -1.39 -6.05 -10.16
C PRO A 75 -0.29 -5.00 -9.92
N VAL A 76 -0.64 -3.81 -9.45
CA VAL A 76 0.31 -2.72 -9.19
C VAL A 76 1.28 -3.09 -8.06
N VAL A 77 0.74 -3.59 -6.95
CA VAL A 77 1.52 -4.05 -5.78
C VAL A 77 2.41 -5.22 -6.17
N MET A 78 1.92 -6.17 -6.96
CA MET A 78 2.69 -7.32 -7.43
C MET A 78 3.90 -6.91 -8.28
N ILE A 79 3.71 -6.00 -9.24
CA ILE A 79 4.79 -5.48 -10.09
C ILE A 79 5.81 -4.73 -9.23
N ALA A 80 5.35 -3.81 -8.38
CA ALA A 80 6.22 -3.01 -7.51
C ALA A 80 7.05 -3.90 -6.56
N ALA A 81 6.40 -4.87 -5.90
CA ALA A 81 7.07 -5.79 -4.99
C ALA A 81 8.12 -6.63 -5.72
N THR A 82 7.80 -7.15 -6.91
CA THR A 82 8.72 -7.97 -7.70
C THR A 82 9.95 -7.16 -8.13
N LEU A 83 9.73 -5.91 -8.56
CA LEU A 83 10.79 -5.01 -8.99
C LEU A 83 11.70 -4.62 -7.81
N LEU A 84 11.12 -4.29 -6.65
CA LEU A 84 11.88 -3.96 -5.43
C LEU A 84 12.62 -5.17 -4.85
N ILE A 85 12.05 -6.37 -4.92
CA ILE A 85 12.73 -7.61 -4.54
C ILE A 85 13.95 -7.81 -5.43
N TRP A 86 13.79 -7.67 -6.76
CA TRP A 86 14.88 -7.83 -7.70
C TRP A 86 15.99 -6.79 -7.48
N LEU A 87 15.64 -5.51 -7.32
CA LEU A 87 16.59 -4.44 -7.03
C LEU A 87 17.29 -4.60 -5.66
N GLY A 88 16.60 -5.11 -4.65
CA GLY A 88 17.22 -5.32 -3.33
C GLY A 88 18.23 -6.47 -3.29
N GLN A 89 18.26 -7.34 -4.32
CA GLN A 89 19.33 -8.33 -4.49
C GLN A 89 20.65 -7.70 -4.95
N THR A 90 20.59 -6.57 -5.66
CA THR A 90 21.77 -5.89 -6.22
C THR A 90 22.17 -4.66 -5.41
N ASN A 91 21.23 -3.98 -4.76
CA ASN A 91 21.49 -2.75 -4.03
C ASN A 91 20.97 -2.82 -2.57
N ARG A 92 21.90 -2.73 -1.61
CA ARG A 92 21.59 -2.72 -0.17
C ARG A 92 20.71 -1.53 0.24
N GLY A 93 20.84 -0.38 -0.43
CA GLY A 93 20.05 0.82 -0.12
C GLY A 93 18.54 0.61 -0.33
N VAL A 94 18.17 -0.22 -1.32
CA VAL A 94 16.76 -0.57 -1.60
C VAL A 94 16.17 -1.48 -0.52
N ARG A 95 17.04 -2.07 0.32
CA ARG A 95 16.61 -2.82 1.50
C ARG A 95 16.24 -1.91 2.66
N LEU A 96 16.10 -0.59 2.54
CA LEU A 96 15.57 0.26 3.61
C LEU A 96 14.03 0.35 3.57
N PRO A 97 13.34 0.41 4.73
CA PRO A 97 11.88 0.48 4.78
C PRO A 97 11.32 1.75 4.14
N VAL A 98 12.02 2.86 4.33
CA VAL A 98 11.65 4.15 3.75
C VAL A 98 11.62 4.08 2.22
N PHE A 99 12.56 3.36 1.60
CA PHE A 99 12.61 3.23 0.14
C PHE A 99 11.41 2.45 -0.41
N TRP A 100 10.99 1.40 0.31
CA TRP A 100 9.79 0.63 -0.04
C TRP A 100 8.52 1.48 0.09
N ALA A 101 8.39 2.23 1.18
CA ALA A 101 7.25 3.11 1.40
C ALA A 101 7.18 4.21 0.31
N LEU A 102 8.31 4.85 -0.02
CA LEU A 102 8.37 5.88 -1.06
C LEU A 102 8.10 5.33 -2.45
N ALA A 103 8.69 4.18 -2.80
CA ALA A 103 8.44 3.54 -4.08
C ALA A 103 6.95 3.16 -4.21
N GLY A 104 6.36 2.56 -3.18
CA GLY A 104 4.93 2.24 -3.16
C GLY A 104 4.05 3.48 -3.30
N ALA A 105 4.35 4.55 -2.56
CA ALA A 105 3.62 5.81 -2.63
C ALA A 105 3.65 6.43 -4.02
N LEU A 106 4.83 6.53 -4.63
CA LEU A 106 5.01 7.10 -5.97
C LEU A 106 4.27 6.28 -7.02
N LEU A 107 4.38 4.95 -6.97
CA LEU A 107 3.75 4.07 -7.95
C LEU A 107 2.22 4.11 -7.86
N ALA A 108 1.67 4.22 -6.65
CA ALA A 108 0.23 4.33 -6.44
C ALA A 108 -0.30 5.73 -6.80
N ALA A 109 0.47 6.79 -6.56
CA ALA A 109 0.08 8.16 -6.89
C ALA A 109 0.17 8.48 -8.39
N LEU A 110 1.08 7.82 -9.13
CA LEU A 110 1.39 8.14 -10.52
C LEU A 110 0.16 8.07 -11.47
N PRO A 111 -0.66 7.00 -11.47
CA PRO A 111 -1.83 6.94 -12.35
C PRO A 111 -2.82 8.07 -12.08
N VAL A 112 -3.01 8.42 -10.80
CA VAL A 112 -3.94 9.49 -10.38
C VAL A 112 -3.42 10.85 -10.82
N ALA A 113 -2.11 11.08 -10.70
CA ALA A 113 -1.47 12.30 -11.17
C ALA A 113 -1.56 12.45 -12.70
N LEU A 114 -1.44 11.35 -13.46
CA LEU A 114 -1.51 11.36 -14.92
C LEU A 114 -2.92 11.63 -15.46
N VAL A 115 -3.96 11.20 -14.76
CA VAL A 115 -5.37 11.39 -15.16
C VAL A 115 -5.85 12.84 -14.90
N LYS A 116 -4.97 13.76 -14.45
CA LYS A 116 -5.32 15.16 -14.10
C LYS A 116 -6.53 15.25 -13.18
N VAL A 117 -6.61 14.34 -12.21
CA VAL A 117 -7.63 14.44 -11.18
C VAL A 117 -7.19 15.56 -10.26
N ASP A 118 -7.83 16.74 -10.35
CA ASP A 118 -7.55 17.94 -9.53
C ASP A 118 -7.94 17.77 -8.04
N GLN A 119 -7.98 16.52 -7.57
CA GLN A 119 -8.29 16.14 -6.20
C GLN A 119 -7.01 15.66 -5.54
N GLY A 120 -6.25 16.61 -4.97
CA GLY A 120 -5.04 16.30 -4.19
C GLY A 120 -5.29 15.29 -3.06
N SER A 121 -6.55 15.19 -2.60
CA SER A 121 -6.95 14.19 -1.61
C SER A 121 -6.94 12.76 -2.09
N LEU A 122 -7.30 12.51 -3.35
CA LEU A 122 -7.16 11.19 -3.95
C LEU A 122 -5.68 10.83 -4.09
N VAL A 123 -4.85 11.76 -4.59
CA VAL A 123 -3.41 11.52 -4.74
C VAL A 123 -2.77 11.15 -3.39
N ALA A 124 -3.08 11.88 -2.32
CA ALA A 124 -2.59 11.59 -0.99
C ALA A 124 -3.08 10.24 -0.45
N ALA A 125 -4.36 9.90 -0.67
CA ALA A 125 -4.92 8.62 -0.25
C ALA A 125 -4.24 7.45 -0.96
N PHE A 126 -4.09 7.52 -2.28
CA PHE A 126 -3.38 6.50 -3.06
C PHE A 126 -1.91 6.39 -2.66
N ALA A 127 -1.22 7.51 -2.43
CA ALA A 127 0.16 7.51 -1.96
C ALA A 127 0.30 6.79 -0.60
N LEU A 128 -0.59 7.07 0.34
CA LEU A 128 -0.59 6.42 1.66
C LEU A 128 -0.88 4.92 1.56
N THR A 129 -1.87 4.53 0.74
CA THR A 129 -2.18 3.12 0.46
C THR A 129 -0.95 2.42 -0.13
N GLY A 130 -0.31 3.02 -1.12
CA GLY A 130 0.91 2.50 -1.73
C GLY A 130 2.04 2.31 -0.72
N ALA A 131 2.25 3.30 0.16
CA ALA A 131 3.28 3.22 1.21
C ALA A 131 3.02 2.08 2.20
N VAL A 132 1.79 1.94 2.69
CA VAL A 132 1.40 0.90 3.64
C VAL A 132 1.52 -0.49 3.02
N THR A 133 0.98 -0.68 1.82
CA THR A 133 1.03 -1.97 1.12
C THR A 133 2.46 -2.41 0.81
N ALA A 134 3.31 -1.50 0.33
CA ALA A 134 4.73 -1.80 0.12
C ALA A 134 5.46 -2.12 1.43
N SER A 135 5.14 -1.42 2.51
CA SER A 135 5.72 -1.69 3.84
C SER A 135 5.32 -3.05 4.37
N ILE A 136 4.07 -3.48 4.18
CA ILE A 136 3.61 -4.82 4.54
C ILE A 136 4.35 -5.86 3.70
N CYS A 137 4.38 -5.72 2.37
CA CYS A 137 5.10 -6.64 1.47
C CYS A 137 6.55 -6.83 1.90
N ARG A 138 7.22 -5.73 2.26
CA ARG A 138 8.60 -5.75 2.74
C ARG A 138 8.81 -6.63 3.97
N CYS A 139 7.89 -6.62 4.94
CA CYS A 139 8.01 -7.43 6.16
C CYS A 139 8.08 -8.94 5.88
N PHE A 140 7.60 -9.38 4.72
CA PHE A 140 7.64 -10.78 4.30
C PHE A 140 8.81 -11.11 3.37
N VAL A 141 9.62 -10.12 2.96
CA VAL A 141 10.81 -10.34 2.15
C VAL A 141 11.99 -10.69 3.05
N ARG A 142 12.51 -11.91 2.88
CA ARG A 142 13.77 -12.33 3.51
C ARG A 142 14.93 -12.09 2.56
N TRP A 143 15.86 -11.24 2.98
CA TRP A 143 17.14 -11.06 2.30
C TRP A 143 18.08 -12.18 2.75
N GLN A 144 18.85 -12.78 1.83
CA GLN A 144 19.86 -13.75 2.25
C GLN A 144 21.03 -13.03 2.93
N PRO A 145 21.55 -13.58 4.04
CA PRO A 145 22.77 -13.06 4.67
C PRO A 145 23.93 -13.15 3.67
N GLU A 146 24.76 -12.12 3.68
CA GLU A 146 25.80 -11.92 2.67
C GLU A 146 26.99 -12.86 2.87
N ASP A 147 27.15 -13.34 4.10
CA ASP A 147 28.17 -14.27 4.56
C ASP A 147 28.23 -15.55 3.71
N VAL A 148 27.10 -15.98 3.12
CA VAL A 148 27.02 -17.18 2.28
C VAL A 148 27.60 -16.97 0.87
N ARG A 149 27.72 -15.72 0.38
CA ARG A 149 28.28 -15.44 -0.95
C ARG A 149 29.80 -15.46 -0.96
N ASP A 150 30.42 -15.01 0.12
CA ASP A 150 31.88 -14.89 0.19
C ASP A 150 32.53 -16.27 0.30
N GLU A 151 31.90 -17.23 1.00
CA GLU A 151 32.37 -18.62 1.07
C GLU A 151 32.29 -19.37 -0.28
N LYS A 152 31.34 -19.00 -1.16
CA LYS A 152 31.25 -19.58 -2.51
C LYS A 152 32.22 -18.96 -3.51
N GLY A 153 32.73 -17.76 -3.23
CA GLY A 153 33.70 -17.05 -4.06
C GLY A 153 35.16 -17.45 -3.80
N SER A 154 35.47 -17.98 -2.61
CA SER A 154 36.83 -18.36 -2.20
C SER A 154 37.18 -19.83 -2.48
N GLY A 155 36.59 -20.45 -3.50
CA GLY A 155 36.98 -21.79 -3.93
C GLY A 155 38.49 -21.83 -4.20
N PRO A 156 39.23 -22.87 -3.76
CA PRO A 156 40.67 -22.93 -3.88
C PRO A 156 41.06 -22.74 -5.35
N SER A 157 41.82 -21.68 -5.65
CA SER A 157 42.51 -21.59 -6.93
C SER A 157 43.50 -22.75 -6.95
N ALA A 158 43.14 -23.82 -7.65
CA ALA A 158 44.05 -24.93 -7.90
C ALA A 158 45.24 -24.38 -8.70
N GLY A 159 46.35 -24.15 -7.99
CA GLY A 159 47.68 -23.92 -8.52
C GLY A 159 48.56 -25.10 -8.14
#